data_AF-A0A6I7FAW4-F1
#
_entry.id   AF-A0A6I7FAW4-F1
#
_cell.length_a   1.000
_cell.length_b   1.000
_cell.length_c   1.000
_cell.angle_alpha   90.00
_cell.angle_beta   90.00
_cell.angle_gamma   90.00
#
_symmetry.space_group_name_H-M   'P 1'
#
loop_
_entity.id
_entity.type
_entity.pdbx_description
1 polymer ?
#
loop_
_entity_poly.entity_id
_entity_poly.type
_entity_poly.pdbx_seq_one_letter_code
_entity_poly.pdbx_strand_id
1 'polypeptide(L)'
;MNEKLAKEKNVIKYFKKIEKEGGFGNSVKDQNEFKEKLKEDHTKSDFLLLKERYDIEIETNKDTSFFYNLIITVLITALTLLCTLMVCFFTISTQVMTSAINTKVTTTIADEKFKKMSSVDQNDLLTGIYSPIKKEMNDLVLGGFFPFIACGTFILIVGILVLMYLYTRRVKKTRYYHMLIIECISDIEDKEKELKQRREYRRKTRH
;
A
#
# COMPACT_ATOMS: atom_id res chain seq x y z
N MET A 1 -19.63 11.40 29.50
CA MET A 1 -18.65 10.91 28.50
C MET A 1 -19.29 9.99 27.44
N ASN A 2 -20.23 9.10 27.81
CA ASN A 2 -20.88 8.17 26.85
C ASN A 2 -21.86 8.81 25.85
N GLU A 3 -22.61 9.87 26.21
CA GLU A 3 -23.60 10.48 25.30
C GLU A 3 -22.96 11.26 24.14
N LYS A 4 -21.91 12.05 24.40
CA LYS A 4 -21.19 12.80 23.35
C LYS A 4 -20.59 11.84 22.32
N LEU A 5 -20.02 10.74 22.79
CA LEU A 5 -19.39 9.70 21.97
C LEU A 5 -20.42 8.86 21.19
N ALA A 6 -21.60 8.63 21.77
CA ALA A 6 -22.73 7.98 21.08
C ALA A 6 -23.35 8.89 20.00
N LYS A 7 -23.50 10.19 20.29
CA LYS A 7 -23.99 11.18 19.33
C LYS A 7 -23.02 11.32 18.14
N GLU A 8 -21.73 11.39 18.41
CA GLU A 8 -20.68 11.42 17.38
C GLU A 8 -20.70 10.16 16.50
N LYS A 9 -20.81 8.95 17.10
CA LYS A 9 -20.94 7.70 16.35
C LYS A 9 -22.17 7.66 15.45
N ASN A 10 -23.31 8.19 15.91
CA ASN A 10 -24.54 8.25 15.12
C ASN A 10 -24.41 9.21 13.93
N VAL A 11 -23.84 10.39 14.15
CA VAL A 11 -23.54 11.37 13.08
C VAL A 11 -22.60 10.77 12.04
N ILE A 12 -21.52 10.08 12.45
CA ILE A 12 -20.59 9.42 11.53
C ILE A 12 -21.27 8.28 10.75
N LYS A 13 -22.10 7.48 11.41
CA LYS A 13 -22.80 6.35 10.77
C LYS A 13 -23.79 6.87 9.72
N TYR A 14 -24.47 7.96 10.02
CA TYR A 14 -25.34 8.64 9.07
C TYR A 14 -24.53 9.20 7.90
N PHE A 15 -23.47 9.98 8.18
CA PHE A 15 -22.59 10.56 7.17
C PHE A 15 -22.05 9.51 6.20
N LYS A 16 -21.61 8.35 6.70
CA LYS A 16 -21.16 7.22 5.86
C LYS A 16 -22.26 6.58 5.01
N LYS A 17 -23.50 6.63 5.46
CA LYS A 17 -24.67 6.09 4.73
C LYS A 17 -24.98 6.98 3.54
N ILE A 18 -25.15 8.28 3.77
CA ILE A 18 -25.45 9.26 2.72
C ILE A 18 -24.26 9.52 1.79
N GLU A 19 -23.03 9.24 2.24
CA GLU A 19 -21.82 9.34 1.43
C GLU A 19 -21.91 8.58 0.10
N LYS A 20 -22.58 7.43 0.12
CA LYS A 20 -22.74 6.55 -1.04
C LYS A 20 -23.69 7.12 -2.10
N GLU A 21 -24.50 8.11 -1.75
CA GLU A 21 -25.54 8.68 -2.60
C GLU A 21 -25.07 9.90 -3.39
N GLY A 22 -23.90 10.48 -3.07
CA GLY A 22 -23.41 11.69 -3.74
C GLY A 22 -22.10 12.28 -3.24
N GLY A 23 -21.33 11.54 -2.43
CA GLY A 23 -20.09 12.03 -1.82
C GLY A 23 -18.89 12.15 -2.77
N PHE A 24 -17.69 12.21 -2.19
CA PHE A 24 -16.40 12.39 -2.87
C PHE A 24 -16.23 11.51 -4.12
N GLY A 25 -15.95 12.15 -5.26
CA GLY A 25 -15.70 11.48 -6.55
C GLY A 25 -16.91 11.39 -7.48
N ASN A 26 -18.09 11.82 -7.02
CA ASN A 26 -19.29 11.98 -7.87
C ASN A 26 -19.30 13.35 -8.58
N SER A 27 -20.32 13.60 -9.42
CA SER A 27 -20.44 14.86 -10.15
C SER A 27 -20.67 16.06 -9.22
N VAL A 28 -20.39 17.28 -9.69
CA VAL A 28 -20.62 18.51 -8.91
C VAL A 28 -22.08 18.64 -8.47
N LYS A 29 -23.02 18.20 -9.33
CA LYS A 29 -24.45 18.22 -9.03
C LYS A 29 -24.78 17.31 -7.83
N ASP A 30 -24.30 16.07 -7.86
CA ASP A 30 -24.56 15.09 -6.79
C ASP A 30 -23.93 15.54 -5.46
N GLN A 31 -22.75 16.14 -5.53
CA GLN A 31 -22.05 16.70 -4.37
C GLN A 31 -22.82 17.86 -3.73
N ASN A 32 -23.46 18.71 -4.53
CA ASN A 32 -24.31 19.80 -4.02
C ASN A 32 -25.59 19.27 -3.38
N GLU A 33 -26.26 18.29 -4.00
CA GLU A 33 -27.43 17.63 -3.42
C GLU A 33 -27.10 16.95 -2.09
N PHE A 34 -25.93 16.30 -2.02
CA PHE A 34 -25.40 15.72 -0.79
C PHE A 34 -25.16 16.78 0.29
N LYS A 35 -24.57 17.94 -0.07
CA LYS A 35 -24.32 19.05 0.86
C LYS A 35 -25.62 19.61 1.45
N GLU A 36 -26.67 19.77 0.63
CA GLU A 36 -27.97 20.27 1.12
C GLU A 36 -28.65 19.27 2.06
N LYS A 37 -28.71 17.97 1.70
CA LYS A 37 -29.22 16.92 2.60
C LYS A 37 -28.49 16.90 3.95
N LEU A 38 -27.17 17.07 3.92
CA LEU A 38 -26.35 17.17 5.13
C LEU A 38 -26.78 18.31 6.04
N LYS A 39 -27.09 19.48 5.47
CA LYS A 39 -27.53 20.66 6.21
C LYS A 39 -28.95 20.51 6.76
N GLU A 40 -29.82 19.75 6.11
CA GLU A 40 -31.18 19.47 6.59
C GLU A 40 -31.18 18.58 7.84
N ASP A 41 -30.31 17.57 7.88
CA ASP A 41 -30.34 16.53 8.91
C ASP A 41 -29.46 16.81 10.14
N HIS A 42 -28.59 17.82 10.08
CA HIS A 42 -27.59 18.08 11.12
C HIS A 42 -27.57 19.52 11.61
N THR A 43 -27.31 19.67 12.91
CA THR A 43 -27.15 20.99 13.53
C THR A 43 -25.71 21.49 13.40
N LYS A 44 -25.51 22.80 13.56
CA LYS A 44 -24.16 23.42 13.66
C LYS A 44 -23.26 22.69 14.68
N SER A 45 -23.84 22.24 15.79
CA SER A 45 -23.10 21.51 16.84
C SER A 45 -22.53 20.17 16.35
N ASP A 46 -23.26 19.49 15.47
CA ASP A 46 -22.84 18.20 14.91
C ASP A 46 -21.72 18.40 13.87
N PHE A 47 -21.81 19.49 13.08
CA PHE A 47 -20.74 19.88 12.16
C PHE A 47 -19.45 20.28 12.88
N LEU A 48 -19.53 20.98 14.01
CA LEU A 48 -18.35 21.33 14.82
C LEU A 48 -17.63 20.08 15.36
N LEU A 49 -18.38 19.07 15.80
CA LEU A 49 -17.81 17.77 16.23
C LEU A 49 -17.11 17.06 15.07
N LEU A 50 -17.74 17.02 13.89
CA LEU A 50 -17.12 16.43 12.71
C LEU A 50 -15.86 17.20 12.28
N LYS A 51 -15.90 18.53 12.33
CA LYS A 51 -14.74 19.38 12.01
C LYS A 51 -13.54 19.02 12.90
N GLU A 52 -13.71 19.02 14.21
CA GLU A 52 -12.65 18.68 15.17
C GLU A 52 -12.03 17.31 14.87
N ARG A 53 -12.87 16.32 14.55
CA ARG A 53 -12.41 14.98 14.16
C ARG A 53 -11.61 14.98 12.87
N TYR A 54 -12.07 15.69 11.84
CA TYR A 54 -11.37 15.79 10.56
C TYR A 54 -10.07 16.61 10.69
N ASP A 55 -10.03 17.63 11.54
CA ASP A 55 -8.81 18.37 11.87
C ASP A 55 -7.76 17.43 12.50
N ILE A 56 -8.16 16.63 13.50
CA ILE A 56 -7.28 15.61 14.10
C ILE A 56 -6.81 14.60 13.05
N GLU A 57 -7.72 14.12 12.20
CA GLU A 57 -7.39 13.14 11.15
C GLU A 57 -6.45 13.72 10.09
N ILE A 58 -6.61 14.99 9.71
CA ILE A 58 -5.72 15.70 8.78
C ILE A 58 -4.36 15.92 9.42
N GLU A 59 -4.30 16.36 10.67
CA GLU A 59 -3.05 16.60 11.39
C GLU A 59 -2.27 15.30 11.58
N THR A 60 -2.96 14.22 11.96
CA THR A 60 -2.37 12.87 12.04
C THR A 60 -1.88 12.38 10.68
N ASN A 61 -2.61 12.69 9.60
CA ASN A 61 -2.18 12.37 8.24
C ASN A 61 -0.99 13.21 7.75
N LYS A 62 -0.68 14.37 8.36
CA LYS A 62 0.55 15.11 8.05
C LYS A 62 1.76 14.41 8.66
N ASP A 63 1.57 13.67 9.75
CA ASP A 63 2.59 12.82 10.35
C ASP A 63 2.71 11.50 9.56
N THR A 64 3.09 11.62 8.29
CA THR A 64 3.21 10.50 7.34
C THR A 64 4.38 9.57 7.66
N SER A 65 5.24 9.96 8.60
CA SER A 65 6.44 9.23 9.01
C SER A 65 6.11 7.78 9.39
N PHE A 66 5.03 7.55 10.15
CA PHE A 66 4.59 6.23 10.56
C PHE A 66 4.12 5.35 9.40
N PHE A 67 3.34 5.92 8.47
CA PHE A 67 2.81 5.17 7.30
C PHE A 67 3.93 4.80 6.32
N TYR A 68 4.84 5.73 6.04
CA TYR A 68 6.01 5.44 5.22
C TYR A 68 6.90 4.40 5.87
N ASN A 69 7.20 4.54 7.17
CA ASN A 69 8.02 3.58 7.88
C ASN A 69 7.39 2.18 7.89
N LEU A 70 6.10 2.06 8.20
CA LEU A 70 5.42 0.77 8.22
C LEU A 70 5.38 0.10 6.83
N ILE A 71 5.05 0.85 5.78
CA ILE A 71 5.05 0.34 4.40
C ILE A 71 6.46 -0.09 3.98
N ILE A 72 7.47 0.75 4.22
CA ILE A 72 8.87 0.46 3.89
C ILE A 72 9.36 -0.77 4.66
N THR A 73 9.08 -0.86 5.96
CA THR A 73 9.47 -2.00 6.78
C THR A 73 8.85 -3.29 6.25
N VAL A 74 7.54 -3.32 5.99
CA VAL A 74 6.87 -4.51 5.45
C VAL A 74 7.47 -4.93 4.11
N LEU A 75 7.77 -3.97 3.23
CA LEU A 75 8.39 -4.24 1.92
C LEU A 75 9.80 -4.81 2.06
N ILE A 76 10.63 -4.20 2.92
CA ILE A 76 11.99 -4.68 3.17
C ILE A 76 11.96 -6.09 3.75
N THR A 77 11.08 -6.37 4.72
CA THR A 77 10.95 -7.71 5.32
C THR A 77 10.50 -8.73 4.30
N ALA A 78 9.49 -8.43 3.48
CA ALA A 78 9.00 -9.34 2.45
C ALA A 78 10.06 -9.63 1.37
N LEU A 79 10.76 -8.60 0.90
CA LEU A 79 11.84 -8.74 -0.08
C LEU A 79 13.00 -9.56 0.51
N THR A 80 13.37 -9.30 1.76
CA THR A 80 14.44 -10.04 2.46
C THR A 80 14.09 -11.52 2.57
N LEU A 81 12.84 -11.86 2.95
CA LEU A 81 12.38 -13.25 3.03
C LEU A 81 12.42 -13.95 1.66
N LEU A 82 11.95 -13.29 0.60
CA LEU A 82 11.98 -13.83 -0.76
C LEU A 82 13.41 -14.07 -1.24
N CYS A 83 14.31 -13.10 -1.04
CA CYS A 83 15.72 -13.25 -1.37
C CYS A 83 16.37 -14.38 -0.57
N THR A 84 16.08 -14.48 0.73
CA THR A 84 16.63 -15.51 1.61
C THR A 84 16.22 -16.90 1.14
N LEU A 85 14.92 -17.12 0.88
CA LEU A 85 14.42 -18.40 0.39
C LEU A 85 15.08 -18.80 -0.94
N MET A 86 15.25 -17.84 -1.85
CA MET A 86 15.89 -18.11 -3.13
C MET A 86 17.38 -18.40 -3.02
N VAL A 87 18.12 -17.65 -2.21
CA VAL A 87 19.53 -17.93 -1.96
C VAL A 87 19.68 -19.31 -1.33
N CYS A 88 18.86 -19.66 -0.34
CA CYS A 88 18.86 -21.00 0.24
C CYS A 88 18.60 -22.09 -0.80
N PHE A 89 17.58 -21.92 -1.65
CA PHE A 89 17.28 -22.87 -2.72
C PHE A 89 18.46 -23.02 -3.69
N PHE A 90 19.07 -21.91 -4.09
CA PHE A 90 20.21 -21.90 -5.00
C PHE A 90 21.45 -22.57 -4.39
N THR A 91 21.75 -22.27 -3.12
CA THR A 91 22.86 -22.87 -2.38
C THR A 91 22.68 -24.37 -2.25
N ILE A 92 21.49 -24.85 -1.85
CA ILE A 92 21.19 -26.29 -1.73
C ILE A 92 21.35 -26.96 -3.10
N SER A 93 20.76 -26.38 -4.15
CA SER A 93 20.84 -26.94 -5.50
C SER A 93 22.28 -27.05 -6.00
N THR A 94 23.08 -26.01 -5.78
CA THR A 94 24.51 -25.98 -6.13
C THR A 94 25.31 -27.01 -5.34
N GLN A 95 25.03 -27.16 -4.04
CA GLN A 95 25.71 -28.16 -3.20
C GLN A 95 25.40 -29.58 -3.65
N VAL A 96 24.14 -29.89 -3.98
CA VAL A 96 23.73 -31.20 -4.50
C VAL A 96 24.43 -31.50 -5.82
N MET A 97 24.43 -30.54 -6.76
CA MET A 97 25.13 -30.68 -8.04
C MET A 97 26.64 -30.89 -7.85
N THR A 98 27.28 -30.10 -6.98
CA THR A 98 28.72 -30.21 -6.69
C THR A 98 29.07 -31.55 -6.04
N SER A 99 28.22 -32.03 -5.13
CA SER A 99 28.39 -33.34 -4.51
C SER A 99 28.29 -34.46 -5.53
N ALA A 100 27.28 -34.44 -6.39
CA ALA A 100 27.12 -35.41 -7.47
C ALA A 100 28.32 -35.41 -8.44
N ILE A 101 28.86 -34.24 -8.77
CA ILE A 101 30.09 -34.10 -9.57
C ILE A 101 31.26 -34.78 -8.86
N ASN A 102 31.52 -34.40 -7.61
CA ASN A 102 32.66 -34.92 -6.87
C ASN A 102 32.59 -36.44 -6.78
N THR A 103 31.41 -37.01 -6.49
CA THR A 103 31.22 -38.46 -6.50
C THR A 103 31.56 -39.06 -7.86
N LYS A 104 31.01 -38.52 -8.96
CA LYS A 104 31.23 -39.06 -10.32
C LYS A 104 32.69 -38.93 -10.76
N VAL A 105 33.36 -37.83 -10.42
CA VAL A 105 34.78 -37.59 -10.70
C VAL A 105 35.64 -38.55 -9.89
N THR A 106 35.38 -38.69 -8.58
CA THR A 106 36.14 -39.62 -7.72
C THR A 106 35.99 -41.06 -8.19
N THR A 107 34.79 -41.51 -8.56
CA THR A 107 34.60 -42.86 -9.12
C THR A 107 35.32 -43.06 -10.45
N THR A 108 35.32 -42.03 -11.30
CA THR A 108 35.97 -42.09 -12.62
C THR A 108 37.50 -42.12 -12.49
N ILE A 109 38.08 -41.32 -11.60
CA ILE A 109 39.53 -41.31 -11.33
C ILE A 109 39.99 -42.62 -10.66
N ALA A 110 39.11 -43.26 -9.88
CA ALA A 110 39.40 -44.54 -9.24
C ALA A 110 39.43 -45.72 -10.23
N ASP A 111 38.78 -45.59 -11.40
CA ASP A 111 38.70 -46.64 -12.43
C ASP A 111 40.09 -46.94 -13.04
N GLU A 112 40.46 -48.22 -13.12
CA GLU A 112 41.69 -48.65 -13.78
C GLU A 112 41.72 -48.28 -15.27
N LYS A 113 40.57 -48.28 -15.95
CA LYS A 113 40.51 -47.86 -17.37
C LYS A 113 40.90 -46.41 -17.52
N PHE A 114 40.46 -45.54 -16.63
CA PHE A 114 40.82 -44.13 -16.64
C PHE A 114 42.32 -43.93 -16.40
N LYS A 115 42.91 -44.65 -15.44
CA LYS A 115 44.36 -44.57 -15.15
C LYS A 115 45.25 -45.02 -16.32
N LYS A 116 44.73 -45.85 -17.21
CA LYS A 116 45.42 -46.37 -18.41
C LYS A 116 45.23 -45.48 -19.66
N MET A 117 44.37 -44.45 -19.60
CA MET A 117 44.15 -43.50 -20.70
C MET A 117 45.29 -42.49 -20.82
N SER A 118 45.41 -41.87 -22.00
CA SER A 118 46.33 -40.74 -22.20
C SER A 118 45.87 -39.52 -21.40
N SER A 119 46.78 -38.59 -21.10
CA SER A 119 46.46 -37.36 -20.38
C SER A 119 45.45 -36.46 -21.12
N VAL A 120 45.43 -36.53 -22.46
CA VAL A 120 44.47 -35.80 -23.29
C VAL A 120 43.06 -36.40 -23.14
N ASP A 121 42.94 -37.73 -23.23
CA ASP A 121 41.66 -38.42 -23.08
C ASP A 121 41.08 -38.29 -21.65
N GLN A 122 41.94 -38.29 -20.64
CA GLN A 122 41.54 -38.06 -19.24
C GLN A 122 40.94 -36.66 -19.06
N ASN A 123 41.57 -35.63 -19.63
CA ASN A 123 41.09 -34.25 -19.56
C ASN A 123 39.78 -34.06 -20.32
N ASP A 124 39.64 -34.67 -21.51
CA ASP A 124 38.40 -34.61 -22.28
C ASP A 124 37.24 -35.27 -21.54
N LEU A 125 37.48 -36.42 -20.92
CA LEU A 125 36.45 -37.14 -20.16
C LEU A 125 36.03 -36.37 -18.90
N LEU A 126 36.98 -35.79 -18.16
CA LEU A 126 36.68 -34.91 -17.02
C LEU A 126 35.91 -33.67 -17.46
N THR A 127 36.33 -33.02 -18.55
CA THR A 127 35.64 -31.85 -19.12
C THR A 127 34.22 -32.19 -19.56
N GLY A 128 34.01 -33.39 -20.10
CA GLY A 128 32.69 -33.94 -20.43
C GLY A 128 31.79 -34.16 -19.21
N ILE A 129 32.35 -34.44 -18.03
CA ILE A 129 31.60 -34.53 -16.77
C ILE A 129 31.23 -33.14 -16.25
N TYR A 130 32.12 -32.15 -16.34
CA TYR A 130 31.89 -30.80 -15.82
C TYR A 130 31.00 -29.91 -16.73
N SER A 131 31.09 -30.07 -18.05
CA SER A 131 30.44 -29.20 -19.05
C SER A 131 28.90 -29.13 -18.95
N PRO A 132 28.16 -30.25 -18.85
CA PRO A 132 26.70 -30.23 -18.74
C PRO A 132 26.22 -29.49 -17.49
N ILE A 133 26.98 -29.64 -16.40
CA ILE A 133 26.58 -29.11 -15.08
C ILE A 133 26.92 -27.63 -14.98
N LYS A 134 28.03 -27.18 -15.58
CA LYS A 134 28.31 -25.75 -15.74
C LYS A 134 27.18 -25.06 -16.53
N LYS A 135 26.64 -25.73 -17.56
CA LYS A 135 25.50 -25.23 -18.32
C LYS A 135 24.23 -25.20 -17.46
N GLU A 136 23.90 -26.27 -16.75
CA GLU A 136 22.72 -26.31 -15.86
C GLU A 136 22.80 -25.27 -14.73
N MET A 137 23.96 -25.07 -14.13
CA MET A 137 24.15 -24.01 -13.12
C MET A 137 23.94 -22.62 -13.73
N ASN A 138 24.47 -22.39 -14.93
CA ASN A 138 24.30 -21.12 -15.62
C ASN A 138 22.82 -20.90 -16.01
N ASP A 139 22.13 -21.93 -16.46
CA ASP A 139 20.70 -21.89 -16.78
C ASP A 139 19.85 -21.67 -15.51
N LEU A 140 20.25 -22.21 -14.36
CA LEU A 140 19.57 -22.01 -13.08
C LEU A 140 19.75 -20.57 -12.53
N VAL A 141 20.94 -19.97 -12.73
CA VAL A 141 21.19 -18.55 -12.40
C VAL A 141 20.47 -17.61 -13.36
N LEU A 142 20.71 -17.76 -14.67
CA LEU A 142 20.22 -16.84 -15.69
C LEU A 142 18.73 -17.02 -15.99
N GLY A 143 18.25 -18.27 -15.99
CA GLY A 143 16.86 -18.61 -16.28
C GLY A 143 15.96 -18.67 -15.04
N GLY A 144 16.50 -18.88 -13.85
CA GLY A 144 15.73 -18.99 -12.61
C GLY A 144 15.86 -17.77 -11.71
N PHE A 145 17.06 -17.50 -11.21
CA PHE A 145 17.30 -16.51 -10.15
C PHE A 145 17.01 -15.08 -10.59
N PHE A 146 17.60 -14.63 -11.71
CA PHE A 146 17.40 -13.25 -12.19
C PHE A 146 15.95 -12.94 -12.57
N PRO A 147 15.25 -13.80 -13.36
CA PRO A 147 13.85 -13.56 -13.71
C PRO A 147 12.93 -13.54 -12.49
N PHE A 148 13.19 -14.39 -11.50
CA PHE A 148 12.40 -14.40 -10.26
C PHE A 148 12.56 -13.11 -9.46
N ILE A 149 13.80 -12.63 -9.27
CA ILE A 149 14.05 -11.36 -8.58
C ILE A 149 13.41 -10.21 -9.35
N ALA A 150 13.55 -10.18 -10.68
CA ALA A 150 12.93 -9.16 -11.52
C ALA A 150 11.39 -9.15 -11.36
N CYS A 151 10.74 -10.33 -11.42
CA CYS A 151 9.30 -10.45 -11.21
C CYS A 151 8.87 -10.04 -9.79
N GLY A 152 9.59 -10.50 -8.77
CA GLY A 152 9.31 -10.14 -7.37
C GLY A 152 9.42 -8.63 -7.14
N THR A 153 10.46 -8.00 -7.69
CA THR A 153 10.66 -6.55 -7.60
C THR A 153 9.55 -5.80 -8.34
N PHE A 154 9.14 -6.29 -9.51
CA PHE A 154 8.03 -5.71 -10.27
C PHE A 154 6.71 -5.76 -9.48
N ILE A 155 6.37 -6.90 -8.88
CA ILE A 155 5.16 -7.05 -8.05
C ILE A 155 5.19 -6.08 -6.86
N LEU A 156 6.35 -5.94 -6.20
CA LEU A 156 6.51 -4.99 -5.09
C LEU A 156 6.30 -3.55 -5.55
N ILE A 157 6.86 -3.14 -6.70
CA ILE A 157 6.66 -1.80 -7.27
C ILE A 157 5.19 -1.54 -7.54
N VAL A 158 4.48 -2.48 -8.18
CA VAL A 158 3.04 -2.36 -8.44
C VAL A 158 2.26 -2.25 -7.13
N GLY A 159 2.61 -3.07 -6.12
CA GLY A 159 2.01 -3.00 -4.79
C GLY A 159 2.18 -1.63 -4.13
N ILE A 160 3.37 -1.04 -4.21
CA ILE A 160 3.65 0.32 -3.70
C ILE A 160 2.79 1.36 -4.40
N LEU A 161 2.72 1.31 -5.73
CA LEU A 161 1.91 2.25 -6.51
C LEU A 161 0.43 2.17 -6.13
N VAL A 162 -0.10 0.97 -5.93
CA VAL A 162 -1.48 0.76 -5.46
C VAL A 162 -1.67 1.32 -4.06
N LEU A 163 -0.76 1.05 -3.11
CA LEU A 163 -0.83 1.58 -1.75
C LEU A 163 -0.75 3.10 -1.73
N MET A 164 0.16 3.71 -2.49
CA MET A 164 0.28 5.17 -2.65
C MET A 164 -0.99 5.79 -3.23
N TYR A 165 -1.58 5.16 -4.25
CA TYR A 165 -2.84 5.60 -4.83
C TYR A 165 -3.97 5.55 -3.80
N LEU A 166 -4.11 4.44 -3.06
CA LEU A 166 -5.12 4.28 -2.02
C LEU A 166 -4.95 5.29 -0.88
N TYR A 167 -3.70 5.51 -0.44
CA TYR A 167 -3.37 6.48 0.60
C TYR A 167 -3.73 7.90 0.15
N THR A 168 -3.28 8.30 -1.04
CA THR A 168 -3.57 9.63 -1.61
C THR A 168 -5.07 9.83 -1.80
N ARG A 169 -5.78 8.80 -2.27
CA ARG A 169 -7.24 8.83 -2.41
C ARG A 169 -7.93 9.03 -1.05
N ARG A 170 -7.47 8.36 0.01
CA ARG A 170 -7.98 8.58 1.38
C ARG A 170 -7.72 10.01 1.85
N VAL A 171 -6.51 10.52 1.70
CA VAL A 171 -6.16 11.90 2.11
C VAL A 171 -7.02 12.94 1.36
N LYS A 172 -7.15 12.81 0.04
CA LYS A 172 -8.01 13.71 -0.77
C LYS A 172 -9.46 13.67 -0.31
N LYS A 173 -9.98 12.46 -0.05
CA LYS A 173 -11.34 12.24 0.46
C LYS A 173 -11.55 12.91 1.82
N THR A 174 -10.63 12.74 2.76
CA THR A 174 -10.69 13.38 4.09
C THR A 174 -10.67 14.90 3.98
N ARG A 175 -9.79 15.47 3.14
CA ARG A 175 -9.73 16.92 2.89
C ARG A 175 -11.02 17.47 2.27
N TYR A 176 -11.60 16.74 1.32
CA TYR A 176 -12.87 17.13 0.70
C TYR A 176 -13.99 17.26 1.73
N TYR A 177 -14.18 16.25 2.58
CA TYR A 177 -15.24 16.32 3.60
C TYR A 177 -14.98 17.38 4.65
N HIS A 178 -13.72 17.59 5.03
CA HIS A 178 -13.37 18.68 5.93
C HIS A 178 -13.78 20.05 5.35
N MET A 179 -13.47 20.31 4.08
CA MET A 179 -13.86 21.54 3.40
C MET A 179 -15.39 21.68 3.31
N LEU A 180 -16.10 20.60 2.96
CA LEU A 180 -17.57 20.58 2.89
C LEU A 180 -18.21 20.92 4.25
N ILE A 181 -17.66 20.38 5.35
CA ILE A 181 -18.15 20.69 6.70
C ILE A 181 -17.90 22.15 7.06
N ILE A 182 -16.72 22.70 6.74
CA ILE A 182 -16.43 24.12 6.97
C ILE A 182 -17.42 25.00 6.21
N GLU A 183 -17.69 24.68 4.94
CA GLU A 183 -18.68 25.44 4.16
C GLU A 183 -20.09 25.34 4.77
N CYS A 184 -20.52 24.16 5.23
CA CYS A 184 -21.81 24.02 5.91
C CYS A 184 -21.90 24.88 7.18
N ILE A 185 -20.82 24.95 7.96
CA ILE A 185 -20.75 25.82 9.14
C ILE A 185 -20.87 27.29 8.74
N SER A 186 -20.14 27.72 7.71
CA SER A 186 -20.17 29.10 7.20
C SER A 186 -21.56 29.48 6.70
N ASP A 187 -22.20 28.61 5.91
CA ASP A 187 -23.56 28.82 5.37
C ASP A 187 -24.58 29.02 6.51
N ILE A 188 -24.45 28.28 7.61
CA ILE A 188 -25.32 28.41 8.79
C ILE A 188 -25.05 29.75 9.50
N GLU A 189 -23.79 30.12 9.69
CA GLU A 189 -23.41 31.37 10.36
C GLU A 189 -23.86 32.62 9.61
N ASP A 190 -23.77 32.61 8.28
CA ASP A 190 -24.19 33.74 7.47
C ASP A 190 -25.72 33.89 7.47
N LYS A 191 -26.47 32.78 7.44
CA LYS A 191 -27.93 32.78 7.67
C LYS A 191 -28.30 33.34 9.05
N GLU A 192 -27.56 32.98 10.09
CA GLU A 192 -27.79 33.51 11.45
C GLU A 192 -27.52 35.02 11.54
N LYS A 193 -26.46 35.52 10.88
CA LYS A 193 -26.14 36.97 10.81
C LYS A 193 -27.23 37.74 10.08
N GLU A 194 -27.67 37.27 8.92
CA GLU A 194 -28.77 37.91 8.16
C GLU A 194 -30.05 37.97 9.00
N LEU A 195 -30.41 36.89 9.70
CA LEU A 195 -31.57 36.85 10.58
C LEU A 195 -31.47 37.86 11.72
N LYS A 196 -30.29 38.01 12.33
CA LYS A 196 -30.04 39.02 13.37
C LYS A 196 -30.20 40.44 12.83
N GLN A 197 -29.59 40.76 11.69
CA GLN A 197 -29.72 42.07 11.05
C GLN A 197 -31.18 42.39 10.69
N ARG A 198 -31.94 41.43 10.14
CA ARG A 198 -33.37 41.60 9.84
C ARG A 198 -34.23 41.80 11.10
N ARG A 199 -33.86 41.21 12.23
CA ARG A 199 -34.54 41.41 13.52
C ARG A 199 -34.23 42.78 14.11
N GLU A 200 -32.98 43.23 14.04
CA GLU A 200 -32.58 44.56 14.47
C GLU A 200 -33.22 45.66 13.63
N TYR A 201 -33.27 45.51 12.31
CA TYR A 201 -33.97 46.42 11.42
C TYR A 201 -35.47 46.53 11.76
N ARG A 202 -36.14 45.39 12.01
CA ARG A 202 -37.54 45.36 12.45
C ARG A 202 -37.77 45.99 13.83
N ARG A 203 -36.79 45.97 14.73
CA ARG A 203 -36.86 46.66 16.02
C ARG A 203 -36.71 48.17 15.85
N LYS A 204 -35.80 48.63 14.96
CA LYS A 204 -35.57 50.06 14.70
C LYS A 204 -36.71 50.75 13.95
N THR A 205 -37.51 50.01 13.17
CA THR A 205 -38.63 50.53 12.36
C THR A 205 -40.00 50.47 13.06
N ARG A 206 -40.06 49.96 14.29
CA ARG A 206 -41.28 49.89 15.11
C ARG A 206 -41.39 51.01 16.17
N HIS A 207 -40.43 51.92 16.19
CA HIS A 207 -40.47 53.18 16.94
C HIS A 207 -40.66 54.33 15.94
#